data_AF-A0A959TFF6-F1
#
_entry.id   AF-A0A959TFF6-F1
#
_cell.length_a   1.000
_cell.length_b   1.000
_cell.length_c   1.000
_cell.angle_alpha   90.00
_cell.angle_beta   90.00
_cell.angle_gamma   90.00
#
_symmetry.space_group_name_H-M   'P 1'
#
loop_
_entity.id
_entity.type
_entity.pdbx_description
1 polymer ?
#
loop_
_entity_poly.entity_id
_entity_poly.type
_entity_poly.pdbx_seq_one_letter_code
_entity_poly.pdbx_strand_id
1 'polypeptide(L)' 'MNGIDTILLDLGGVLIDVDYDRTARAFRALGFEDFDRLYSKAKQTDLFDRFETGYLDAADFRDAVRDL' A
#
# COMPACT_ATOMS: atom_id res chain seq x y z
N MET A 1 10.61 6.35 33.82
CA MET A 1 9.59 6.46 32.76
C MET A 1 8.31 6.95 33.41
N ASN A 2 8.23 8.24 33.76
CA ASN A 2 7.10 8.79 34.51
C ASN A 2 6.51 9.96 33.70
N GLY A 3 5.28 9.79 33.19
CA GLY A 3 4.51 10.88 32.57
C GLY A 3 3.90 10.60 31.18
N ILE A 4 4.15 9.45 30.55
CA ILE A 4 3.46 9.06 29.32
C ILE A 4 2.35 8.06 29.68
N ASP A 5 1.11 8.41 29.41
CA ASP A 5 -0.08 7.56 29.62
C ASP A 5 -0.67 7.01 28.30
N THR A 6 -0.22 7.54 27.17
CA THR A 6 -0.78 7.25 25.84
C THR A 6 0.32 6.93 24.85
N ILE A 7 0.13 5.87 24.08
CA ILE A 7 1.00 5.47 22.97
C ILE A 7 0.13 5.36 21.72
N LEU A 8 0.50 6.09 20.66
CA LEU A 8 -0.07 5.91 19.33
C LEU A 8 0.84 4.97 18.55
N LEU A 9 0.29 3.84 18.14
CA LEU A 9 1.01 2.84 17.36
C LEU A 9 0.51 2.89 15.92
N ASP A 10 1.46 2.91 14.99
CA ASP A 10 1.17 2.60 13.60
C ASP A 10 0.87 1.10 13.46
N LEU A 11 0.30 0.70 12.33
CA LEU A 11 0.01 -0.70 12.02
C LEU A 11 1.22 -1.34 11.32
N GLY A 12 1.52 -0.88 10.10
CA GLY A 12 2.54 -1.47 9.24
C GLY A 12 3.96 -1.21 9.74
N GLY A 13 4.76 -2.25 9.92
CA GLY A 13 6.13 -2.14 10.42
C GLY A 13 6.25 -1.86 11.93
N VAL A 14 5.12 -1.79 12.64
CA VAL A 14 5.06 -1.66 14.10
C VAL A 14 4.33 -2.85 14.73
N LEU A 15 3.09 -3.12 14.31
CA LEU A 15 2.29 -4.24 14.79
C LEU A 15 2.29 -5.43 13.83
N ILE A 16 2.42 -5.17 12.53
CA ILE A 16 2.48 -6.20 11.50
C ILE A 16 3.75 -6.08 10.66
N ASP A 17 4.37 -7.20 10.34
CA ASP A 17 5.50 -7.25 9.43
C ASP A 17 5.02 -6.94 7.99
N VAL A 18 5.69 -5.99 7.34
CA VAL A 18 5.36 -5.57 5.97
C VAL A 18 6.47 -6.01 5.02
N ASP A 19 6.12 -6.85 4.04
CA ASP A 19 6.98 -7.25 2.93
C ASP A 19 6.46 -6.60 1.63
N TYR A 20 7.06 -5.48 1.24
CA TYR A 20 6.70 -4.75 0.02
C TYR A 20 7.00 -5.57 -1.25
N ASP A 21 8.03 -6.41 -1.22
CA ASP A 21 8.39 -7.26 -2.35
C ASP A 21 7.33 -8.36 -2.56
N ARG A 22 6.66 -8.80 -1.49
CA ARG A 22 5.54 -9.75 -1.58
C ARG A 22 4.38 -9.18 -2.38
N THR A 23 4.05 -7.91 -2.18
CA THR A 23 3.02 -7.22 -2.95
C THR A 23 3.41 -7.17 -4.42
N ALA A 24 4.64 -6.74 -4.74
CA ALA A 24 5.10 -6.69 -6.12
C ALA A 24 5.14 -8.07 -6.80
N ARG A 25 5.56 -9.13 -6.09
CA ARG A 25 5.50 -10.51 -6.60
C ARG A 25 4.06 -10.94 -6.90
N ALA A 26 3.11 -10.60 -6.04
CA ALA A 26 1.70 -10.95 -6.23
C ALA A 26 1.11 -10.26 -7.46
N PHE A 27 1.39 -8.96 -7.67
CA PHE A 27 0.94 -8.25 -8.86
C PHE A 27 1.60 -8.77 -10.14
N ARG A 28 2.90 -9.11 -10.12
CA ARG A 28 3.54 -9.79 -11.25
C ARG A 28 2.87 -11.11 -11.59
N ALA A 29 2.48 -11.90 -10.59
CA ALA A 29 1.75 -13.15 -10.80
C ALA A 29 0.35 -12.95 -11.41
N LEU A 30 -0.22 -11.74 -11.32
CA LEU A 30 -1.47 -11.36 -11.96
C LEU A 30 -1.28 -10.80 -13.39
N GLY A 31 -0.05 -10.68 -13.88
CA GLY A 31 0.27 -10.19 -15.22
C GLY A 31 0.89 -8.78 -15.29
N PHE A 32 1.13 -8.12 -14.15
CA PHE A 32 1.74 -6.79 -14.11
C PHE A 32 3.28 -6.89 -14.02
N GLU A 33 3.95 -7.16 -15.15
CA GLU A 33 5.40 -7.45 -15.18
C GLU A 33 6.28 -6.32 -14.59
N ASP A 34 5.87 -5.06 -14.73
CA ASP A 34 6.61 -3.85 -14.31
C ASP A 34 6.04 -3.18 -13.03
N PHE A 35 5.34 -3.95 -12.17
CA PHE A 35 4.64 -3.37 -11.01
C PHE A 35 5.56 -2.63 -10.02
N ASP A 36 6.85 -3.00 -9.94
CA ASP A 36 7.85 -2.32 -9.09
C ASP A 36 8.01 -0.82 -9.44
N ARG A 37 7.63 -0.40 -10.66
CA ARG A 37 7.63 1.01 -11.10
C ARG A 37 6.38 1.77 -10.66
N LEU A 38 5.27 1.06 -10.45
CA LEU A 38 3.96 1.58 -10.06
C LEU A 38 3.81 1.64 -8.53
N TYR A 39 4.54 0.79 -7.81
CA TYR A 39 4.46 0.69 -6.37
C TYR A 39 5.81 0.27 -5.78
N SER A 40 6.43 1.17 -5.01
CA SER A 40 7.62 0.88 -4.20
C SER A 40 7.50 1.55 -2.84
N LYS A 41 8.32 1.12 -1.87
CA LYS A 41 8.39 1.72 -0.53
C LYS A 41 8.61 3.25 -0.52
N ALA A 42 9.16 3.82 -1.61
CA ALA A 42 9.46 5.25 -1.74
C ALA A 42 8.55 6.00 -2.74
N LYS A 43 7.73 5.27 -3.53
CA LYS A 43 6.81 5.83 -4.52
C LYS A 43 5.51 5.05 -4.49
N GLN A 44 4.51 5.61 -3.84
CA GLN A 44 3.12 5.36 -4.22
C GLN A 44 2.77 6.28 -5.39
N THR A 45 2.00 5.78 -6.34
CA THR A 45 1.38 6.61 -7.38
C THR A 45 0.08 7.21 -6.83
N ASP A 46 -0.39 8.30 -7.43
CA ASP A 46 -1.65 8.99 -7.07
C ASP A 46 -2.84 8.03 -6.91
N LEU A 47 -2.87 6.94 -7.69
CA LEU A 47 -3.89 5.90 -7.58
C LEU A 47 -3.93 5.24 -6.19
N PHE A 48 -2.78 4.87 -5.64
CA PHE A 48 -2.72 4.22 -4.32
C PHE A 48 -2.97 5.22 -3.21
N ASP A 49 -2.46 6.45 -3.32
CA ASP A 49 -2.67 7.51 -2.34
C ASP A 49 -4.17 7.83 -2.22
N ARG A 50 -4.88 7.95 -3.35
CA ARG A 50 -6.31 8.20 -3.37
C ARG A 50 -7.13 7.05 -2.77
N PHE A 51 -6.66 5.81 -2.91
CA PHE A 51 -7.29 4.67 -2.25
C PHE A 51 -7.04 4.68 -0.73
N GLU A 52 -5.80 4.92 -0.29
CA GLU A 52 -5.41 4.94 1.13
C GLU A 52 -6.09 6.08 1.91
N THR A 53 -6.31 7.22 1.25
CA THR A 53 -6.99 8.40 1.83
C THR A 53 -8.52 8.38 1.66
N GLY A 54 -9.07 7.34 1.02
CA GLY A 54 -10.53 7.16 0.87
C GLY A 54 -11.20 8.00 -0.23
N TYR A 55 -10.43 8.62 -1.13
CA TYR A 55 -10.96 9.27 -2.33
C TYR A 55 -11.39 8.30 -3.43
N LEU A 56 -10.91 7.06 -3.38
CA LEU A 56 -11.36 5.96 -4.23
C LEU A 56 -11.87 4.83 -3.34
N ASP A 57 -13.01 4.26 -3.72
CA ASP A 57 -13.47 3.04 -3.07
C ASP A 57 -12.73 1.80 -3.63
N ALA A 58 -12.99 0.65 -3.03
CA ALA A 58 -12.30 -0.57 -3.41
C ALA A 58 -12.69 -1.07 -4.82
N ALA A 59 -13.89 -0.76 -5.32
CA ALA A 59 -14.31 -1.13 -6.67
C ALA A 59 -13.60 -0.27 -7.70
N ASP A 60 -13.66 1.05 -7.54
CA ASP A 60 -13.02 2.02 -8.43
C ASP A 60 -11.50 1.82 -8.47
N PHE A 61 -10.87 1.53 -7.33
CA PHE A 61 -9.44 1.20 -7.28
C PHE A 61 -9.11 -0.03 -8.13
N ARG A 62 -9.92 -1.10 -8.05
CA ARG A 62 -9.70 -2.31 -8.85
C ARG A 62 -9.98 -2.12 -10.33
N ASP A 63 -10.92 -1.26 -10.70
CA ASP A 63 -11.14 -0.85 -12.09
C ASP A 63 -9.92 -0.10 -12.61
N ALA A 64 -9.47 0.95 -11.91
CA ALA A 64 -8.29 1.72 -12.30
C ALA A 64 -7.00 0.88 -12.37
N VAL A 65 -6.81 -0.09 -11.47
CA VAL A 65 -5.68 -1.03 -11.52
C VAL A 65 -5.70 -1.91 -12.79
N ARG A 66 -6.89 -2.30 -13.30
CA ARG A 66 -7.01 -3.09 -14.53
C ARG A 66 -6.69 -2.30 -15.79
N ASP A 67 -6.75 -0.97 -15.71
CA ASP A 67 -6.46 -0.05 -16.82
C ASP A 67 -4.99 0.41 -16.86
N LEU A 68 -4.15 -0.04 -15.91
CA LEU A 68 -2.69 0.21 -15.88
C LEU A 68 -1.94 -0.66 -16.90
#